data_AF-A0A4R5W8A8-F1
#
_entry.id   AF-A0A4R5W8A8-F1
#
_cell.length_a   1.000
_cell.length_b   1.000
_cell.length_c   1.000
_cell.angle_alpha   90.00
_cell.angle_beta   90.00
_cell.angle_gamma   90.00
#
_symmetry.space_group_name_H-M   'P 1'
#
loop_
_entity.id
_entity.type
_entity.pdbx_description
1 polymer ?
#
loop_
_entity_poly.entity_id
_entity_poly.type
_entity_poly.pdbx_seq_one_letter_code
_entity_poly.pdbx_strand_id
1 'polypeptide(L)'
;MTDDERPLTAAENRERSERARARARARYLAYLATVLDQRGVADPAGMADAVLVALTEWSDIETGQLCRCSCHPQLPSSDLHDFGFACNCIRTRDQRRDSVRELLNSIDDEYWQSPEGLEVRAADNAADQELQAWLAQQQDVVVDSYGGWAPEQWRGAVDGHSFYFRERGGDWDLEIDVRPLGQSMRVVGGQNDDGTTSYRHLELERGDIIASGTSYTDGYGATPVERAQFIVTTIRDHLTRAECTHYLDRLDAVSGVIGCTAKWCPRCGARLESPRLE
;
A
#
# COMPACT_ATOMS: atom_id res chain seq x y z
N MET A 1 10.08 -1.99 19.28
CA MET A 1 11.06 -2.90 19.88
C MET A 1 11.54 -3.86 18.79
N THR A 2 12.84 -4.13 18.72
CA THR A 2 13.60 -4.71 17.60
C THR A 2 13.07 -6.02 17.02
N ASP A 3 12.62 -6.00 15.78
CA ASP A 3 12.35 -7.20 14.97
C ASP A 3 13.50 -7.38 13.97
N ASP A 4 14.66 -7.76 14.51
CA ASP A 4 15.81 -8.24 13.73
C ASP A 4 15.68 -9.77 13.63
N GLU A 5 14.54 -10.25 13.10
CA GLU A 5 14.38 -11.66 12.76
C GLU A 5 15.25 -11.94 11.54
N ARG A 6 16.48 -12.36 11.81
CA ARG A 6 17.37 -12.94 10.79
C ARG A 6 16.57 -13.97 9.98
N PRO A 7 16.72 -14.00 8.64
CA PRO A 7 16.09 -15.02 7.83
C PRO A 7 16.41 -16.42 8.37
N LEU A 8 15.37 -17.24 8.54
CA LEU A 8 15.54 -18.62 9.01
C LEU A 8 16.57 -19.35 8.15
N THR A 9 17.49 -20.06 8.82
CA THR A 9 18.44 -20.92 8.13
C THR A 9 17.70 -22.04 7.39
N ALA A 10 18.35 -22.65 6.41
CA ALA A 10 17.77 -23.77 5.66
C ALA A 10 17.39 -24.96 6.58
N ALA A 11 18.08 -25.16 7.71
CA ALA A 11 17.76 -26.20 8.68
C ALA A 11 16.50 -25.84 9.50
N GLU A 12 16.42 -24.60 10.01
CA GLU A 12 15.25 -24.12 10.75
C GLU A 12 13.99 -24.09 9.86
N ASN A 13 14.14 -23.71 8.58
CA ASN A 13 13.05 -23.77 7.61
C ASN A 13 12.57 -25.20 7.36
N ARG A 14 13.48 -26.17 7.22
CA ARG A 14 13.10 -27.59 7.08
C ARG A 14 12.35 -28.10 8.29
N GLU A 15 12.86 -27.83 9.49
CA GLU A 15 12.22 -28.24 10.74
C GLU A 15 10.83 -27.60 10.89
N ARG A 16 10.71 -26.30 10.60
CA ARG A 16 9.40 -25.60 10.58
C ARG A 16 8.44 -26.26 9.60
N SER A 17 8.87 -26.55 8.38
CA SER A 17 8.04 -27.20 7.37
C SER A 17 7.65 -28.63 7.72
N GLU A 18 8.49 -29.39 8.42
CA GLU A 18 8.15 -30.73 8.92
C GLU A 18 7.12 -30.67 10.05
N ARG A 19 7.31 -29.76 11.02
CA ARG A 19 6.31 -29.51 12.08
C ARG A 19 4.97 -29.07 11.51
N ALA A 20 4.99 -28.16 10.53
CA ALA A 20 3.77 -27.70 9.85
C ALA A 20 3.04 -28.85 9.14
N ARG A 21 3.77 -29.71 8.41
CA ARG A 21 3.19 -30.89 7.74
C ARG A 21 2.61 -31.89 8.73
N ALA A 22 3.27 -32.15 9.86
CA ALA A 22 2.74 -33.03 10.90
C ALA A 22 1.44 -32.50 11.50
N ARG A 23 1.37 -31.17 11.77
CA ARG A 23 0.15 -30.51 12.24
C ARG A 23 -0.96 -30.51 11.19
N ALA A 24 -0.63 -30.21 9.94
CA ALA A 24 -1.57 -30.29 8.83
C ALA A 24 -2.15 -31.70 8.71
N ARG A 25 -1.30 -32.74 8.73
CA ARG A 25 -1.73 -34.14 8.69
C ARG A 25 -2.74 -34.45 9.79
N ALA A 26 -2.41 -34.14 11.04
CA ALA A 26 -3.29 -34.39 12.18
C ALA A 26 -4.67 -33.72 12.01
N ARG A 27 -4.70 -32.47 11.53
CA ARG A 27 -5.94 -31.72 11.28
C ARG A 27 -6.76 -32.31 10.14
N TYR A 28 -6.12 -32.65 9.02
CA TYR A 28 -6.81 -33.27 7.89
C TYR A 28 -7.35 -34.66 8.23
N LEU A 29 -6.61 -35.47 9.00
CA LEU A 29 -7.10 -36.77 9.48
C LEU A 29 -8.35 -36.60 10.36
N ALA A 30 -8.32 -35.67 11.33
CA ALA A 30 -9.46 -35.40 12.19
C ALA A 30 -10.69 -34.91 11.40
N TYR A 31 -10.46 -34.02 10.42
CA TYR A 31 -11.52 -33.54 9.53
C TYR A 31 -12.11 -34.67 8.68
N LEU A 32 -11.27 -35.44 7.99
CA LEU A 32 -11.71 -36.54 7.12
C LEU A 32 -12.44 -37.62 7.92
N ALA A 33 -11.92 -38.00 9.10
CA ALA A 33 -12.59 -38.98 9.95
C ALA A 33 -13.99 -38.50 10.36
N THR A 34 -14.14 -37.22 10.72
CA THR A 34 -15.45 -36.62 11.04
C THR A 34 -16.40 -36.67 9.84
N VAL A 35 -15.92 -36.31 8.65
CA VAL A 35 -16.73 -36.32 7.42
C VAL A 35 -17.14 -37.75 7.03
N LEU A 36 -16.23 -38.72 7.15
CA LEU A 36 -16.48 -40.13 6.81
C LEU A 36 -17.44 -40.80 7.80
N ASP A 37 -17.34 -40.45 9.09
CA ASP A 37 -18.26 -40.90 10.14
C ASP A 37 -19.69 -40.41 9.86
N GLN A 38 -19.85 -39.12 9.53
CA GLN A 38 -21.15 -38.55 9.12
C GLN A 38 -21.75 -39.22 7.88
N ARG A 39 -20.93 -39.86 7.06
CA ARG A 39 -21.36 -40.60 5.85
C ARG A 39 -21.61 -42.10 6.13
N GLY A 40 -21.44 -42.56 7.38
CA GLY A 40 -21.70 -43.94 7.78
C GLY A 40 -20.61 -44.93 7.35
N VAL A 41 -19.37 -44.48 7.17
CA VAL A 41 -18.24 -45.37 6.88
C VAL A 41 -17.90 -46.19 8.13
N ALA A 42 -17.72 -47.51 7.98
CA ALA A 42 -17.53 -48.42 9.12
C ALA A 42 -16.22 -48.21 9.89
N ASP A 43 -15.15 -47.75 9.21
CA ASP A 43 -13.88 -47.35 9.83
C ASP A 43 -13.46 -45.96 9.31
N PRO A 44 -14.01 -44.87 9.89
CA PRO A 44 -13.73 -43.52 9.43
C PRO A 44 -12.26 -43.12 9.60
N ALA A 45 -11.60 -43.58 10.67
CA ALA A 45 -10.21 -43.21 10.98
C ALA A 45 -9.21 -43.92 10.05
N GLY A 46 -9.36 -45.23 9.85
CA GLY A 46 -8.53 -45.98 8.92
C GLY A 46 -8.73 -45.54 7.47
N MET A 47 -9.98 -45.23 7.08
CA MET A 47 -10.27 -44.69 5.75
C MET A 47 -9.72 -43.26 5.57
N ALA A 48 -9.78 -42.40 6.59
CA ALA A 48 -9.19 -41.07 6.54
C ALA A 48 -7.68 -41.12 6.32
N ASP A 49 -6.97 -42.01 7.02
CA ASP A 49 -5.53 -42.20 6.84
C ASP A 49 -5.20 -42.73 5.44
N ALA A 50 -5.90 -43.77 4.97
CA ALA A 50 -5.72 -44.32 3.64
C ALA A 50 -5.96 -43.29 2.54
N VAL A 51 -7.03 -42.49 2.64
CA VAL A 51 -7.34 -41.42 1.67
C VAL A 51 -6.27 -40.33 1.68
N LEU A 52 -5.83 -39.90 2.85
CA LEU A 52 -4.84 -38.83 2.96
C LEU A 52 -3.48 -39.27 2.39
N VAL A 53 -3.05 -40.49 2.71
CA VAL A 53 -1.84 -41.10 2.13
C VAL A 53 -1.98 -41.20 0.61
N ALA A 54 -3.08 -41.77 0.10
CA ALA A 54 -3.29 -41.96 -1.34
C ALA A 54 -3.28 -40.64 -2.14
N LEU A 55 -3.72 -39.54 -1.54
CA LEU A 55 -3.78 -38.24 -2.21
C LEU A 55 -2.49 -37.44 -2.08
N THR A 56 -1.72 -37.60 -1.00
CA THR A 56 -0.64 -36.67 -0.65
C THR A 56 0.75 -37.30 -0.49
N GLU A 57 0.87 -38.63 -0.40
CA GLU A 57 2.13 -39.34 -0.22
C GLU A 57 2.52 -40.09 -1.50
N TRP A 58 2.98 -39.33 -2.48
CA TRP A 58 3.50 -39.88 -3.73
C TRP A 58 4.96 -40.24 -3.54
N SER A 59 5.33 -41.51 -3.74
CA SER A 59 6.73 -41.94 -3.70
C SER A 59 7.30 -42.01 -5.11
N ASP A 60 8.53 -41.53 -5.27
CA ASP A 60 9.31 -41.70 -6.49
C ASP A 60 9.60 -43.19 -6.71
N ILE A 61 9.34 -43.69 -7.92
CA ILE A 61 9.35 -45.14 -8.22
C ILE A 61 10.78 -45.71 -8.14
N GLU A 62 11.79 -44.89 -8.43
CA GLU A 62 13.18 -45.33 -8.48
C GLU A 62 13.86 -45.25 -7.11
N THR A 63 13.56 -44.21 -6.33
CA THR A 63 14.22 -43.93 -5.05
C THR A 63 13.42 -44.34 -3.83
N GLY A 64 12.10 -44.55 -3.97
CA GLY A 64 11.17 -44.78 -2.87
C GLY A 64 10.99 -43.58 -1.94
N GLN A 65 11.57 -42.42 -2.25
CA GLN A 65 11.44 -41.21 -1.46
C GLN A 65 10.14 -40.47 -1.80
N LEU A 66 9.60 -39.72 -0.83
CA LEU A 66 8.45 -38.84 -1.09
C LEU A 66 8.79 -37.83 -2.19
N CYS A 67 8.05 -37.90 -3.30
CA CYS A 67 8.08 -36.97 -4.40
C CYS A 67 7.62 -35.59 -3.93
N ARG A 68 8.45 -34.58 -4.17
CA ARG A 68 8.18 -33.18 -3.78
C ARG A 68 7.74 -32.32 -4.96
N CYS A 69 7.49 -32.90 -6.13
CA CYS A 69 7.02 -32.17 -7.29
C CYS A 69 5.64 -31.57 -7.04
N SER A 70 5.45 -30.31 -7.45
CA SER A 70 4.17 -29.60 -7.34
C SER A 70 3.06 -30.19 -8.23
N CYS A 71 3.38 -31.17 -9.08
CA CYS A 71 2.43 -31.87 -9.95
C CYS A 71 1.42 -32.75 -9.19
N HIS A 72 1.66 -33.01 -7.90
CA HIS A 72 0.76 -33.80 -7.06
C HIS A 72 0.27 -32.97 -5.87
N PRO A 73 -0.93 -33.26 -5.34
CA PRO A 73 -1.38 -32.68 -4.09
C PRO A 73 -0.38 -33.00 -2.97
N GLN A 74 -0.09 -32.01 -2.13
CA GLN A 74 0.79 -32.14 -0.97
C GLN A 74 0.11 -31.53 0.25
N LEU A 75 0.45 -32.04 1.44
CA LEU A 75 0.08 -31.36 2.67
C LEU A 75 0.78 -29.99 2.76
N PRO A 76 0.08 -28.93 3.19
CA PRO A 76 0.70 -27.62 3.36
C PRO A 76 1.92 -27.69 4.28
N SER A 77 2.99 -27.02 3.87
CA SER A 77 4.25 -26.93 4.63
C SER A 77 4.39 -25.64 5.44
N SER A 78 3.33 -24.84 5.50
CA SER A 78 3.19 -23.67 6.38
C SER A 78 1.79 -23.66 7.01
N ASP A 79 1.68 -22.98 8.14
CA ASP A 79 0.44 -22.74 8.87
C ASP A 79 -0.37 -21.54 8.35
N LEU A 80 0.02 -20.99 7.20
CA LEU A 80 -0.72 -19.91 6.54
C LEU A 80 -2.17 -20.33 6.30
N HIS A 81 -3.08 -19.42 6.63
CA HIS A 81 -4.54 -19.64 6.56
C HIS A 81 -5.01 -20.90 7.29
N ASP A 82 -4.31 -21.27 8.36
CA ASP A 82 -4.63 -22.43 9.17
C ASP A 82 -4.75 -23.72 8.35
N PHE A 83 -3.77 -23.95 7.46
CA PHE A 83 -3.76 -25.11 6.54
C PHE A 83 -5.00 -25.16 5.63
N GLY A 84 -5.60 -24.01 5.30
CA GLY A 84 -6.83 -23.91 4.52
C GLY A 84 -8.12 -24.02 5.33
N PHE A 85 -8.06 -24.35 6.62
CA PHE A 85 -9.24 -24.39 7.50
C PHE A 85 -9.73 -23.00 7.93
N ALA A 86 -8.93 -21.94 7.72
CA ALA A 86 -9.40 -20.57 7.86
C ALA A 86 -9.79 -19.94 6.52
N CYS A 87 -9.84 -20.72 5.43
CA CYS A 87 -10.18 -20.19 4.11
C CYS A 87 -11.64 -19.72 4.05
N ASN A 88 -11.88 -18.55 3.45
CA ASN A 88 -13.23 -18.04 3.24
C ASN A 88 -14.10 -18.95 2.36
N CYS A 89 -13.50 -19.82 1.55
CA CYS A 89 -14.22 -20.75 0.67
C CYS A 89 -14.97 -21.85 1.41
N ILE A 90 -14.58 -22.21 2.64
CA ILE A 90 -15.25 -23.26 3.42
C ILE A 90 -16.30 -22.72 4.40
N ARG A 91 -16.48 -21.39 4.44
CA ARG A 91 -17.38 -20.69 5.36
C ARG A 91 -18.71 -20.37 4.68
N THR A 92 -19.80 -20.46 5.43
CA THR A 92 -21.10 -19.94 4.98
C THR A 92 -21.06 -18.42 4.82
N ARG A 93 -22.07 -17.82 4.19
CA ARG A 93 -22.17 -16.35 4.09
C ARG A 93 -22.20 -15.70 5.47
N ASP A 94 -22.95 -16.26 6.42
CA ASP A 94 -23.07 -15.68 7.77
C ASP A 94 -21.78 -15.85 8.56
N GLN A 95 -21.13 -17.02 8.49
CA GLN A 95 -19.81 -17.22 9.11
C GLN A 95 -18.77 -16.25 8.57
N ARG A 96 -18.78 -15.95 7.25
CA ARG A 96 -17.89 -14.93 6.69
C ARG A 96 -18.19 -13.54 7.26
N ARG A 97 -19.47 -13.16 7.40
CA ARG A 97 -19.85 -11.87 7.99
C ARG A 97 -19.43 -11.77 9.44
N ASP A 98 -19.65 -12.82 10.22
CA ASP A 98 -19.32 -12.84 11.63
C ASP A 98 -17.80 -12.81 11.84
N SER A 99 -17.01 -13.56 11.07
CA SER A 99 -15.54 -13.48 11.13
C SER A 99 -15.00 -12.11 10.75
N VAL A 100 -15.60 -11.42 9.76
CA VAL A 100 -15.22 -10.05 9.42
C VAL A 100 -15.57 -9.10 10.57
N ARG A 101 -16.77 -9.24 11.16
CA ARG A 101 -17.18 -8.42 12.30
C ARG A 101 -16.27 -8.63 13.51
N GLU A 102 -15.98 -9.88 13.85
CA GLU A 102 -15.09 -10.23 14.96
C GLU A 102 -13.68 -9.68 14.74
N LEU A 103 -13.15 -9.79 13.52
CA LEU A 103 -11.87 -9.17 13.16
C LEU A 103 -11.91 -7.65 13.35
N LEU A 104 -12.93 -6.96 12.81
CA LEU A 104 -13.05 -5.51 12.95
C LEU A 104 -13.17 -5.09 14.42
N ASN A 105 -14.01 -5.79 15.21
CA ASN A 105 -14.14 -5.54 16.63
C ASN A 105 -12.81 -5.77 17.37
N SER A 106 -12.06 -6.83 17.06
CA SER A 106 -10.75 -7.07 17.68
C SER A 106 -9.75 -5.96 17.35
N ILE A 107 -9.78 -5.44 16.12
CA ILE A 107 -8.93 -4.31 15.72
C ILE A 107 -9.32 -3.05 16.51
N ASP A 108 -10.62 -2.73 16.53
CA ASP A 108 -11.13 -1.49 17.15
C ASP A 108 -11.03 -1.48 18.69
N ASP A 109 -11.35 -2.60 19.33
CA ASP A 109 -11.44 -2.70 20.79
C ASP A 109 -10.16 -3.23 21.46
N GLU A 110 -9.39 -4.10 20.79
CA GLU A 110 -8.20 -4.72 21.38
C GLU A 110 -6.91 -4.04 20.90
N TYR A 111 -6.69 -3.96 19.59
CA TYR A 111 -5.45 -3.37 19.06
C TYR A 111 -5.42 -1.85 19.26
N TRP A 112 -6.43 -1.11 18.78
CA TRP A 112 -6.37 0.34 18.86
C TRP A 112 -6.38 0.84 20.30
N GLN A 113 -7.01 0.12 21.24
CA GLN A 113 -6.99 0.45 22.68
C GLN A 113 -5.74 -0.07 23.41
N SER A 114 -4.89 -0.86 22.77
CA SER A 114 -3.62 -1.31 23.36
C SER A 114 -2.65 -0.13 23.53
N PRO A 115 -1.62 -0.27 24.39
CA PRO A 115 -0.54 0.71 24.48
C PRO A 115 0.08 1.04 23.13
N GLU A 116 0.33 0.03 22.29
CA GLU A 116 0.87 0.19 20.94
C GLU A 116 -0.09 0.98 20.03
N GLY A 117 -1.39 0.65 20.04
CA GLY A 117 -2.39 1.40 19.27
C GLY A 117 -2.56 2.85 19.73
N LEU A 118 -2.41 3.11 21.03
CA LEU A 118 -2.41 4.46 21.60
C LEU A 118 -1.15 5.24 21.21
N GLU A 119 0.02 4.60 21.20
CA GLU A 119 1.28 5.22 20.75
C GLU A 119 1.23 5.63 19.28
N VAL A 120 0.71 4.76 18.40
CA VAL A 120 0.52 5.08 16.97
C VAL A 120 -0.42 6.27 16.81
N ARG A 121 -1.57 6.26 17.50
CA ARG A 121 -2.51 7.41 17.46
C ARG A 121 -1.89 8.69 18.00
N ALA A 122 -1.08 8.62 19.06
CA ALA A 122 -0.40 9.78 19.60
C ALA A 122 0.63 10.34 18.60
N ALA A 123 1.38 9.47 17.92
CA ALA A 123 2.33 9.85 16.88
C ALA A 123 1.63 10.51 15.67
N ASP A 124 0.55 9.91 15.17
CA ASP A 124 -0.25 10.47 14.07
C ASP A 124 -0.81 11.85 14.46
N ASN A 125 -1.41 11.99 15.64
CA ASN A 125 -1.92 13.28 16.12
C ASN A 125 -0.81 14.34 16.27
N ALA A 126 0.39 13.95 16.69
CA ALA A 126 1.52 14.87 16.80
C ALA A 126 2.00 15.33 15.42
N ALA A 127 2.10 14.41 14.46
CA ALA A 127 2.47 14.73 13.08
C ALA A 127 1.43 15.64 12.40
N ASP A 128 0.14 15.39 12.65
CA ASP A 128 -0.96 16.23 12.17
C ASP A 128 -0.86 17.64 12.76
N GLN A 129 -0.62 17.78 14.06
CA GLN A 129 -0.44 19.09 14.71
C GLN A 129 0.77 19.85 14.15
N GLU A 130 1.88 19.15 13.91
CA GLU A 130 3.07 19.74 13.31
C GLU A 130 2.80 20.24 11.89
N LEU A 131 2.10 19.44 11.08
CA LEU A 131 1.66 19.83 9.74
C LEU A 131 0.76 21.07 9.78
N GLN A 132 -0.24 21.11 10.66
CA GLN A 132 -1.11 22.28 10.79
C GLN A 132 -0.34 23.54 11.22
N ALA A 133 0.62 23.40 12.14
CA ALA A 133 1.46 24.51 12.57
C ALA A 133 2.37 25.03 11.44
N TRP A 134 2.87 24.13 10.59
CA TRP A 134 3.63 24.50 9.39
C TRP A 134 2.75 25.17 8.33
N LEU A 135 1.56 24.61 8.04
CA LEU A 135 0.60 25.15 7.08
C LEU A 135 0.12 26.55 7.47
N ALA A 136 -0.09 26.82 8.77
CA ALA A 136 -0.48 28.14 9.26
C ALA A 136 0.56 29.24 8.98
N GLN A 137 1.82 28.87 8.71
CA GLN A 137 2.89 29.79 8.34
C GLN A 137 3.05 29.94 6.82
N GLN A 138 2.39 29.10 6.03
CA GLN A 138 2.46 29.16 4.58
C GLN A 138 1.42 30.15 4.05
N GLN A 139 1.87 31.05 3.19
CA GLN A 139 0.97 31.91 2.43
C GLN A 139 0.38 31.12 1.25
N ASP A 140 -0.92 31.28 0.98
CA ASP A 140 -1.62 30.74 -0.19
C ASP A 140 -1.47 29.22 -0.40
N VAL A 141 -1.34 28.46 0.69
CA VAL A 141 -1.33 26.97 0.68
C VAL A 141 -2.49 26.46 1.52
N VAL A 142 -3.27 25.55 0.95
CA VAL A 142 -4.36 24.81 1.62
C VAL A 142 -4.18 23.33 1.34
N VAL A 143 -4.30 22.50 2.37
CA VAL A 143 -4.37 21.02 2.24
C VAL A 143 -5.74 20.59 2.73
N ASP A 144 -6.58 20.11 1.82
CA ASP A 144 -7.95 19.68 2.11
C ASP A 144 -7.99 18.28 2.71
N SER A 145 -7.10 17.40 2.23
CA SER A 145 -6.97 16.03 2.73
C SER A 145 -5.60 15.46 2.41
N TYR A 146 -5.12 14.59 3.28
CA TYR A 146 -3.96 13.76 3.03
C TYR A 146 -4.09 12.41 3.74
N GLY A 147 -3.26 11.46 3.33
CA GLY A 147 -3.14 10.15 3.96
C GLY A 147 -3.33 9.00 2.98
N GLY A 148 -3.69 7.83 3.52
CA GLY A 148 -3.69 6.58 2.77
C GLY A 148 -2.36 5.85 2.93
N TRP A 149 -2.44 4.56 3.26
CA TRP A 149 -1.26 3.73 3.54
C TRP A 149 -0.56 3.23 2.27
N ALA A 150 -1.35 2.90 1.24
CA ALA A 150 -0.90 2.58 -0.11
C ALA A 150 -2.16 2.49 -1.01
N PRO A 151 -2.50 3.52 -1.80
CA PRO A 151 -1.69 4.70 -2.12
C PRO A 151 -1.73 5.82 -1.05
N GLU A 152 -0.60 6.52 -0.85
CA GLU A 152 -0.55 7.83 -0.19
C GLU A 152 -1.09 8.90 -1.15
N GLN A 153 -1.95 9.79 -0.66
CA GLN A 153 -2.66 10.79 -1.46
C GLN A 153 -2.72 12.12 -0.73
N TRP A 154 -2.59 13.22 -1.48
CA TRP A 154 -2.77 14.58 -0.98
C TRP A 154 -3.60 15.41 -1.94
N ARG A 155 -4.45 16.27 -1.41
CA ARG A 155 -5.30 17.21 -2.15
C ARG A 155 -5.30 18.57 -1.47
N GLY A 156 -5.37 19.62 -2.28
CA GLY A 156 -5.43 20.98 -1.78
C GLY A 156 -5.28 22.01 -2.88
N ALA A 157 -4.81 23.20 -2.51
CA ALA A 157 -4.47 24.28 -3.42
C ALA A 157 -3.17 24.98 -3.02
N VAL A 158 -2.40 25.42 -4.01
CA VAL A 158 -1.18 26.24 -3.85
C VAL A 158 -1.24 27.40 -4.83
N ASP A 159 -1.09 28.62 -4.32
CA ASP A 159 -1.07 29.87 -5.09
C ASP A 159 -2.25 30.01 -6.08
N GLY A 160 -3.42 29.50 -5.68
CA GLY A 160 -4.66 29.51 -6.47
C GLY A 160 -4.88 28.32 -7.40
N HIS A 161 -3.92 27.39 -7.49
CA HIS A 161 -4.01 26.17 -8.31
C HIS A 161 -4.38 24.98 -7.44
N SER A 162 -5.47 24.27 -7.76
CA SER A 162 -5.80 23.00 -7.10
C SER A 162 -4.74 21.96 -7.44
N PHE A 163 -4.43 21.04 -6.53
CA PHE A 163 -3.48 19.95 -6.79
C PHE A 163 -3.99 18.60 -6.30
N TYR A 164 -3.47 17.56 -6.94
CA TYR A 164 -3.61 16.17 -6.51
C TYR A 164 -2.27 15.46 -6.61
N PHE A 165 -1.77 15.00 -5.48
CA PHE A 165 -0.58 14.16 -5.41
C PHE A 165 -1.00 12.72 -5.08
N ARG A 166 -0.36 11.75 -5.73
CA ARG A 166 -0.61 10.34 -5.47
C ARG A 166 0.67 9.53 -5.61
N GLU A 167 1.08 8.89 -4.53
CA GLU A 167 2.09 7.85 -4.53
C GLU A 167 1.42 6.47 -4.54
N ARG A 168 1.94 5.56 -5.38
CA ARG A 168 1.55 4.16 -5.37
C ARG A 168 2.72 3.26 -5.73
N GLY A 169 3.15 2.46 -4.77
CA GLY A 169 4.13 1.40 -5.02
C GLY A 169 5.54 1.92 -5.26
N GLY A 170 5.86 3.09 -4.72
CA GLY A 170 7.13 3.79 -4.86
C GLY A 170 7.13 4.85 -5.96
N ASP A 171 6.16 4.88 -6.86
CA ASP A 171 6.03 5.88 -7.93
C ASP A 171 4.99 6.94 -7.55
N TRP A 172 5.22 8.20 -7.93
CA TRP A 172 4.26 9.28 -7.68
C TRP A 172 4.05 10.19 -8.89
N ASP A 173 2.85 10.75 -8.96
CA ASP A 173 2.46 11.82 -9.87
C ASP A 173 1.92 13.02 -9.08
N LEU A 174 2.18 14.22 -9.58
CA LEU A 174 1.64 15.47 -9.08
C LEU A 174 0.91 16.21 -10.19
N GLU A 175 -0.40 16.39 -10.01
CA GLU A 175 -1.30 17.10 -10.90
C GLU A 175 -1.65 18.48 -10.33
N ILE A 176 -1.80 19.50 -11.19
CA ILE A 176 -2.40 20.79 -10.84
C ILE A 176 -3.61 21.11 -11.72
N ASP A 177 -4.42 22.09 -11.31
CA ASP A 177 -5.64 22.51 -12.01
C ASP A 177 -6.61 21.34 -12.24
N VAL A 178 -6.74 20.56 -11.17
CA VAL A 178 -7.61 19.38 -11.08
C VAL A 178 -9.04 19.83 -11.30
N ARG A 179 -9.67 19.25 -12.32
CA ARG A 179 -10.99 19.62 -12.81
C ARG A 179 -11.85 18.38 -13.06
N PRO A 180 -13.18 18.47 -12.88
CA PRO A 180 -14.09 17.39 -13.23
C PRO A 180 -14.01 17.02 -14.71
N LEU A 181 -14.04 15.72 -15.00
CA LEU A 181 -14.07 15.17 -16.35
C LEU A 181 -15.49 15.02 -16.90
N GLY A 182 -16.52 15.34 -16.10
CA GLY A 182 -17.93 15.09 -16.43
C GLY A 182 -18.28 13.59 -16.51
N GLN A 183 -17.36 12.73 -16.07
CA GLN A 183 -17.54 11.29 -15.95
C GLN A 183 -17.70 10.94 -14.48
N SER A 184 -18.52 9.94 -14.18
CA SER A 184 -18.64 9.42 -12.82
C SER A 184 -18.45 7.91 -12.81
N MET A 185 -17.88 7.42 -11.73
CA MET A 185 -17.76 5.99 -11.46
C MET A 185 -18.63 5.60 -10.27
N ARG A 186 -19.27 4.43 -10.35
CA ARG A 186 -20.04 3.88 -9.25
C ARG A 186 -19.10 3.20 -8.27
N VAL A 187 -19.00 3.73 -7.06
CA VAL A 187 -18.20 3.15 -5.97
C VAL A 187 -19.11 2.66 -4.86
N VAL A 188 -18.67 1.63 -4.13
CA VAL A 188 -19.39 1.13 -2.95
C VAL A 188 -19.34 2.21 -1.87
N GLY A 189 -20.51 2.65 -1.44
CA GLY A 189 -20.67 3.63 -0.36
C GLY A 189 -20.77 2.99 1.03
N GLY A 190 -20.93 1.66 1.10
CA GLY A 190 -21.10 0.90 2.33
C GLY A 190 -22.20 -0.14 2.22
N GLN A 191 -22.80 -0.52 3.34
CA GLN A 191 -24.03 -1.29 3.39
C GLN A 191 -25.17 -0.42 3.92
N ASN A 192 -26.34 -0.58 3.34
CA ASN A 192 -27.61 -0.07 3.88
C ASN A 192 -28.02 -0.90 5.10
N ASP A 193 -28.94 -0.37 5.90
CA ASP A 193 -29.49 -1.05 7.10
C ASP A 193 -30.16 -2.41 6.78
N ASP A 194 -30.66 -2.58 5.55
CA ASP A 194 -31.24 -3.83 5.05
C ASP A 194 -30.18 -4.86 4.58
N GLY A 195 -28.89 -4.52 4.71
CA GLY A 195 -27.76 -5.35 4.30
C GLY A 195 -27.41 -5.31 2.81
N THR A 196 -28.15 -4.53 2.00
CA THR A 196 -27.80 -4.30 0.59
C THR A 196 -26.59 -3.36 0.46
N THR A 197 -25.79 -3.53 -0.59
CA THR A 197 -24.65 -2.65 -0.84
C THR A 197 -25.14 -1.29 -1.34
N SER A 198 -24.79 -0.22 -0.62
CA SER A 198 -25.04 1.14 -1.07
C SER A 198 -23.98 1.53 -2.09
N TYR A 199 -24.38 2.32 -3.08
CA TYR A 199 -23.47 2.84 -4.11
C TYR A 199 -23.56 4.34 -4.15
N ARG A 200 -22.41 5.00 -4.26
CA ARG A 200 -22.31 6.44 -4.55
C ARG A 200 -21.63 6.65 -5.89
N HIS A 201 -21.97 7.74 -6.56
CA HIS A 201 -21.27 8.17 -7.77
C HIS A 201 -20.13 9.08 -7.35
N LEU A 202 -18.90 8.71 -7.73
CA LEU A 202 -17.72 9.55 -7.58
C LEU A 202 -17.45 10.21 -8.92
N GLU A 203 -17.46 11.53 -8.97
CA GLU A 203 -17.03 12.27 -10.15
C GLU A 203 -15.53 12.08 -10.36
N LEU A 204 -15.14 11.78 -11.60
CA LEU A 204 -13.75 11.62 -11.97
C LEU A 204 -13.15 12.99 -12.24
N GLU A 205 -12.01 13.24 -11.65
CA GLU A 205 -11.26 14.48 -11.80
C GLU A 205 -9.86 14.17 -12.32
N ARG A 206 -9.27 15.11 -13.04
CA ARG A 206 -7.88 15.06 -13.48
C ARG A 206 -7.35 16.47 -13.66
N GLY A 207 -6.11 16.69 -13.27
CA GLY A 207 -5.34 17.88 -13.58
C GLY A 207 -4.26 17.62 -14.63
N ASP A 208 -3.42 18.62 -14.82
CA ASP A 208 -2.24 18.53 -15.67
C ASP A 208 -1.07 18.03 -14.83
N ILE A 209 -0.45 16.92 -15.25
CA ILE A 209 0.72 16.35 -14.53
C ILE A 209 1.91 17.29 -14.75
N ILE A 210 2.42 17.87 -13.65
CA ILE A 210 3.55 18.80 -13.68
C ILE A 210 4.87 18.16 -13.27
N ALA A 211 4.80 17.05 -12.54
CA ALA A 211 5.95 16.30 -12.10
C ALA A 211 5.55 14.85 -11.80
N SER A 212 6.51 13.95 -12.01
CA SER A 212 6.44 12.53 -11.64
C SER A 212 7.80 12.10 -11.12
N GLY A 213 7.83 11.07 -10.28
CA GLY A 213 9.09 10.53 -9.76
C GLY A 213 8.88 9.31 -8.89
N THR A 214 9.88 9.05 -8.03
CA THR A 214 9.82 7.93 -7.09
C THR A 214 9.92 8.42 -5.64
N SER A 215 9.58 7.59 -4.67
CA SER A 215 9.78 7.89 -3.25
C SER A 215 11.25 8.03 -2.84
N TYR A 216 12.19 7.74 -3.76
CA TYR A 216 13.62 7.99 -3.60
C TYR A 216 14.06 9.36 -4.14
N THR A 217 13.15 10.17 -4.69
CA THR A 217 13.48 11.52 -5.16
C THR A 217 14.04 12.35 -4.01
N ASP A 218 15.12 13.10 -4.28
CA ASP A 218 15.72 13.98 -3.27
C ASP A 218 14.68 14.98 -2.74
N GLY A 219 14.62 15.10 -1.41
CA GLY A 219 13.65 15.97 -0.75
C GLY A 219 12.22 15.43 -0.69
N TYR A 220 11.97 14.17 -1.10
CA TYR A 220 10.63 13.55 -1.04
C TYR A 220 9.99 13.68 0.36
N GLY A 221 10.79 13.48 1.41
CA GLY A 221 10.35 13.57 2.81
C GLY A 221 9.85 12.25 3.39
N ALA A 222 10.01 12.10 4.70
CA ALA A 222 9.50 10.96 5.48
C ALA A 222 8.37 11.38 6.42
N THR A 223 8.22 12.67 6.74
CA THR A 223 7.13 13.20 7.57
C THR A 223 6.07 13.90 6.73
N PRO A 224 4.83 14.07 7.24
CA PRO A 224 3.80 14.85 6.56
C PRO A 224 4.23 16.29 6.25
N VAL A 225 5.00 16.93 7.13
CA VAL A 225 5.54 18.28 6.90
C VAL A 225 6.51 18.29 5.73
N GLU A 226 7.49 17.37 5.71
CA GLU A 226 8.47 17.28 4.63
C GLU A 226 7.78 16.96 3.29
N ARG A 227 6.77 16.08 3.30
CA ARG A 227 5.97 15.76 2.12
C ARG A 227 5.18 16.97 1.63
N ALA A 228 4.51 17.70 2.52
CA ALA A 228 3.78 18.92 2.15
C ALA A 228 4.72 19.98 1.58
N GLN A 229 5.90 20.15 2.19
CA GLN A 229 6.95 21.04 1.69
C GLN A 229 7.43 20.63 0.30
N PHE A 230 7.70 19.34 0.08
CA PHE A 230 8.08 18.80 -1.22
C PHE A 230 7.03 19.12 -2.31
N ILE A 231 5.75 18.85 -2.04
CA ILE A 231 4.66 19.11 -2.97
C ILE A 231 4.55 20.61 -3.27
N VAL A 232 4.50 21.45 -2.23
CA VAL A 232 4.35 22.92 -2.36
C VAL A 232 5.53 23.52 -3.14
N THR A 233 6.77 23.12 -2.82
CA THR A 233 7.95 23.59 -3.55
C THR A 233 7.91 23.14 -5.01
N THR A 234 7.52 21.90 -5.30
CA THR A 234 7.42 21.39 -6.67
C THR A 234 6.40 22.20 -7.50
N ILE A 235 5.24 22.52 -6.90
CA ILE A 235 4.21 23.36 -7.56
C ILE A 235 4.76 24.78 -7.81
N ARG A 236 5.33 25.41 -6.78
CA ARG A 236 5.86 26.79 -6.89
C ARG A 236 6.98 26.91 -7.92
N ASP A 237 7.87 25.93 -7.98
CA ASP A 237 8.92 25.88 -8.97
C ASP A 237 8.34 25.74 -10.39
N HIS A 238 7.31 24.90 -10.56
CA HIS A 238 6.60 24.76 -11.82
C HIS A 238 5.94 26.08 -12.26
N LEU A 239 5.14 26.69 -11.39
CA LEU A 239 4.46 27.96 -11.67
C LEU A 239 5.47 29.08 -11.99
N THR A 240 6.54 29.18 -11.20
CA THR A 240 7.62 30.15 -11.44
C THR A 240 8.28 29.95 -12.80
N ARG A 241 8.47 28.70 -13.25
CA ARG A 241 9.02 28.39 -14.57
C ARG A 241 8.04 28.73 -15.69
N ALA A 242 6.76 28.44 -15.51
CA ALA A 242 5.72 28.70 -16.50
C ALA A 242 5.56 30.20 -16.82
N GLU A 243 5.71 31.08 -15.82
CA GLU A 243 5.60 32.53 -16.00
C GLU A 243 6.93 33.22 -16.36
N CYS A 244 8.05 32.50 -16.35
CA CYS A 244 9.36 33.14 -16.47
C CYS A 244 9.67 33.58 -17.90
N THR A 245 9.86 34.87 -18.12
CA THR A 245 10.42 35.44 -19.37
C THR A 245 11.95 35.39 -19.42
N HIS A 246 12.57 34.59 -18.55
CA HIS A 246 14.01 34.40 -18.40
C HIS A 246 14.85 35.65 -18.05
N TYR A 247 14.21 36.80 -17.77
CA TYR A 247 14.91 38.05 -17.43
C TYR A 247 15.95 38.42 -18.48
N LEU A 248 15.63 38.15 -19.77
CA LEU A 248 16.58 38.34 -20.88
C LEU A 248 17.15 39.77 -20.90
N ASP A 249 16.33 40.76 -20.53
CA ASP A 249 16.68 42.18 -20.43
C ASP A 249 17.70 42.51 -19.32
N ARG A 250 17.90 41.61 -18.35
CA ARG A 250 18.82 41.80 -17.22
C ARG A 250 19.97 40.80 -17.17
N LEU A 251 20.10 39.91 -18.15
CA LEU A 251 21.15 38.88 -18.17
C LEU A 251 22.56 39.46 -18.19
N ASP A 252 22.79 40.60 -18.85
CA ASP A 252 24.10 41.24 -18.88
C ASP A 252 24.50 41.78 -17.51
N ALA A 253 23.55 42.40 -16.79
CA ALA A 253 23.77 42.89 -15.44
C ALA A 253 24.05 41.73 -14.47
N VAL A 254 23.30 40.63 -14.60
CA VAL A 254 23.55 39.40 -13.82
C VAL A 254 24.93 38.84 -14.14
N SER A 255 25.23 38.63 -15.42
CA SER A 255 26.53 38.11 -15.89
C SER A 255 27.71 38.96 -15.40
N GLY A 256 27.54 40.28 -15.34
CA GLY A 256 28.51 41.21 -14.77
C GLY A 256 28.76 41.01 -13.28
N VAL A 257 27.74 40.66 -12.49
CA VAL A 257 27.86 40.39 -11.04
C VAL A 257 28.53 39.04 -10.77
N ILE A 258 28.15 37.98 -11.50
CA ILE A 258 28.73 36.63 -11.36
C ILE A 258 30.08 36.47 -12.08
N GLY A 259 30.50 37.44 -12.89
CA GLY A 259 31.79 37.43 -13.59
C GLY A 259 31.89 36.39 -14.73
N CYS A 260 30.77 35.82 -15.15
CA CYS A 260 30.68 34.93 -16.31
C CYS A 260 29.28 34.99 -16.94
N THR A 261 29.16 34.55 -18.19
CA THR A 261 27.87 34.48 -18.89
C THR A 261 26.90 33.57 -18.13
N ALA A 262 25.76 34.09 -17.73
CA ALA A 262 24.70 33.33 -17.10
C ALA A 262 24.22 32.21 -18.05
N LYS A 263 24.40 30.94 -17.65
CA LYS A 263 23.92 29.77 -18.39
C LYS A 263 22.55 29.28 -17.93
N TRP A 264 22.07 29.82 -16.82
CA TRP A 264 20.83 29.44 -16.15
C TRP A 264 20.10 30.70 -15.70
N CYS A 265 18.78 30.71 -15.83
CA CYS A 265 17.96 31.82 -15.36
C CYS A 265 17.98 31.84 -13.82
N PRO A 266 18.36 32.95 -13.18
CA PRO A 266 18.44 33.03 -11.72
C PRO A 266 17.06 33.01 -11.04
N ARG A 267 15.97 33.24 -11.78
CA ARG A 267 14.60 33.19 -11.22
C ARG A 267 13.98 31.80 -11.29
N CYS A 268 14.07 31.12 -12.43
CA CYS A 268 13.35 29.85 -12.65
C CYS A 268 14.25 28.62 -12.77
N GLY A 269 15.57 28.81 -12.79
CA GLY A 269 16.54 27.72 -12.94
C GLY A 269 16.54 27.04 -14.30
N ALA A 270 15.82 27.56 -15.30
CA ALA A 270 15.86 27.03 -16.67
C ALA A 270 17.22 27.33 -17.32
N ARG A 271 17.71 26.39 -18.14
CA ARG A 271 18.93 26.60 -18.92
C ARG A 271 18.65 27.63 -20.01
N LEU A 272 19.48 28.66 -20.09
CA LEU A 272 19.38 29.67 -21.14
C LEU A 272 20.04 29.13 -22.41
N GLU A 273 19.32 29.16 -23.53
CA GLU A 273 19.91 28.81 -24.81
C GLU A 273 21.05 29.78 -25.14
N SER A 274 22.18 29.26 -25.59
CA SER A 274 23.28 30.13 -26.03
C SER A 274 22.83 30.91 -27.26
N PRO A 275 23.12 32.23 -27.35
CA PRO A 275 22.80 32.98 -28.55
C PRO A 275 23.46 32.27 -29.74
N ARG A 276 22.66 31.90 -30.75
CA ARG A 276 23.21 31.49 -32.04
C ARG A 276 23.95 32.70 -32.57
N LEU A 277 25.27 32.58 -32.66
CA LEU A 277 26.09 33.53 -33.41
C LEU A 277 25.66 33.40 -34.88
N GLU A 278 24.90 34.37 -35.38
CA GLU A 278 24.78 34.64 -36.82
C GLU A 278 25.98 35.47 -37.30
#